data_AF-A0A7G8BTH6-F1
#
_entry.id   AF-A0A7G8BTH6-F1
#
_cell.length_a   1.000
_cell.length_b   1.000
_cell.length_c   1.000
_cell.angle_alpha   90.00
_cell.angle_beta   90.00
_cell.angle_gamma   90.00
#
_symmetry.space_group_name_H-M   'P 1'
#
loop_
_entity.id
_entity.type
_entity.pdbx_description
1 polymer ?
#
loop_
_entity_poly.entity_id
_entity_poly.type
_entity_poly.pdbx_seq_one_letter_code
_entity_poly.pdbx_strand_id
1 'polypeptide(L)' 'MFPASYKHLRLMALDPYDIALSKLERNSQKDRDDVRFLSRIIPFDLQLLQQRYDEELRWQLGRPDREDLTLRLWMEMLSE' A
#
# COMPACT_ATOMS: atom_id res chain seq x y z
N MET A 1 -3.12 -17.05 -21.65
CA MET A 1 -1.99 -16.11 -21.53
C MET A 1 -0.81 -16.73 -22.26
N PHE A 2 -0.13 -16.02 -23.17
CA PHE A 2 0.91 -16.61 -24.02
C PHE A 2 2.24 -16.76 -23.24
N PRO A 3 2.65 -17.98 -22.86
CA PRO A 3 3.85 -18.18 -22.06
C PRO A 3 5.09 -17.82 -22.87
N ALA A 4 6.00 -17.06 -22.28
CA ALA A 4 7.31 -16.71 -22.86
C ALA A 4 7.29 -15.99 -24.23
N SER A 5 6.14 -15.48 -24.69
CA SER A 5 6.07 -14.74 -25.97
C SER A 5 6.79 -13.40 -25.93
N TYR A 6 6.90 -12.78 -24.75
CA TYR A 6 7.51 -11.47 -24.58
C TYR A 6 8.86 -11.58 -23.86
N LYS A 7 9.89 -12.03 -24.59
CA LYS A 7 11.25 -12.25 -24.07
C LYS A 7 12.00 -10.97 -23.64
N HIS A 8 11.53 -9.81 -24.09
CA HIS A 8 12.16 -8.51 -23.83
C HIS A 8 11.25 -7.52 -23.10
N LEU A 9 10.06 -7.96 -22.65
CA LEU A 9 9.17 -7.09 -21.91
C LEU A 9 9.75 -6.83 -20.51
N ARG A 10 9.95 -5.55 -20.20
CA ARG A 10 10.31 -5.07 -18.87
C ARG A 10 9.18 -4.20 -18.38
N LEU A 11 8.59 -4.56 -17.25
CA LEU A 11 7.55 -3.78 -16.60
C LEU A 11 8.17 -3.01 -15.44
N MET A 12 7.91 -1.71 -15.40
CA MET A 12 8.19 -0.90 -14.24
C MET A 12 6.91 -0.87 -13.40
N ALA A 13 7.04 -1.22 -12.13
CA ALA A 13 5.95 -1.17 -11.17
C ALA A 13 6.33 -0.20 -10.04
N LEU A 14 5.31 0.38 -9.41
CA LEU A 14 5.50 1.18 -8.22
C LEU A 14 6.05 0.33 -7.08
N ASP A 15 6.75 0.99 -6.17
CA ASP A 15 7.13 0.38 -4.91
C ASP A 15 5.88 -0.06 -4.14
N PRO A 16 5.90 -1.20 -3.41
CA PRO A 16 4.71 -1.70 -2.74
C PRO A 16 4.11 -0.75 -1.70
N TYR A 17 4.93 0.07 -1.05
CA TYR A 17 4.44 1.08 -0.10
C TYR A 17 3.76 2.23 -0.84
N ASP A 18 4.25 2.63 -2.02
CA ASP A 18 3.56 3.61 -2.87
C ASP A 18 2.16 3.10 -3.26
N ILE A 19 2.08 1.81 -3.64
CA ILE A 19 0.81 1.18 -3.98
C ILE A 19 -0.14 1.18 -2.78
N ALA A 20 0.34 0.81 -1.58
CA ALA A 20 -0.47 0.81 -0.36
C ALA A 20 -0.96 2.22 0.00
N LEU A 21 -0.06 3.21 0.00
CA LEU A 21 -0.39 4.59 0.34
C LEU A 21 -1.36 5.23 -0.68
N SER A 22 -1.23 4.91 -1.98
CA SER A 22 -2.18 5.35 -3.02
C SER A 22 -3.61 4.83 -2.85
N LYS A 23 -3.82 3.85 -1.96
CA LYS A 23 -5.11 3.24 -1.67
C LYS A 23 -5.72 3.74 -0.35
N LEU A 24 -4.97 4.49 0.44
CA LEU A 24 -5.33 4.87 1.80
C LEU A 24 -6.61 5.73 1.86
N GLU A 25 -6.70 6.81 1.07
CA GLU A 25 -7.88 7.70 1.06
C GLU A 25 -9.17 7.02 0.57
N ARG A 26 -9.03 6.03 -0.34
CA ARG A 26 -10.17 5.30 -0.92
C ARG A 26 -10.77 4.33 0.09
N ASN A 27 -9.91 3.61 0.83
CA ASN A 27 -10.27 2.69 1.91
C ASN A 27 -11.49 1.78 1.61
N SER A 28 -11.60 1.30 0.37
CA SER A 28 -12.64 0.31 0.02
C SER A 28 -12.26 -1.08 0.56
N GLN A 29 -13.21 -2.02 0.56
CA GLN A 29 -12.88 -3.41 0.91
C GLN A 29 -11.80 -3.99 -0.01
N LYS A 30 -11.89 -3.70 -1.30
CA LYS A 30 -10.90 -4.14 -2.29
C LYS A 30 -9.50 -3.57 -2.00
N ASP A 31 -9.42 -2.31 -1.59
CA ASP A 31 -8.14 -1.69 -1.23
C ASP A 31 -7.50 -2.37 -0.02
N ARG A 32 -8.30 -2.71 1.00
CA ARG A 32 -7.82 -3.48 2.17
C ARG A 32 -7.35 -4.88 1.78
N ASP A 33 -8.11 -5.57 0.94
CA ASP A 33 -7.76 -6.91 0.46
C ASP A 33 -6.46 -6.88 -0.36
N ASP A 34 -6.26 -5.86 -1.18
CA ASP A 34 -5.05 -5.68 -1.97
C ASP A 34 -3.82 -5.44 -1.07
N VAL A 35 -3.94 -4.61 -0.04
CA VAL A 35 -2.82 -4.34 0.90
C VAL A 35 -2.53 -5.57 1.76
N ARG A 36 -3.56 -6.29 2.21
CA ARG A 36 -3.39 -7.59 2.88
C ARG A 36 -2.70 -8.60 1.98
N PHE A 37 -3.04 -8.65 0.68
CA PHE A 37 -2.35 -9.51 -0.27
C PHE A 37 -0.87 -9.12 -0.42
N LEU A 38 -0.57 -7.83 -0.56
CA LEU A 38 0.83 -7.35 -0.62
C LEU A 38 1.61 -7.78 0.63
N SER A 39 1.07 -7.54 1.83
CA SER A 39 1.74 -7.90 3.08
C SER A 39 2.13 -9.38 3.21
N ARG A 40 1.42 -10.27 2.51
CA ARG A 40 1.65 -11.72 2.54
C ARG A 40 2.67 -12.19 1.51
N ILE A 41 2.83 -11.47 0.41
CA ILE A 41 3.63 -11.92 -0.75
C ILE A 41 5.03 -11.32 -0.74
N ILE A 42 5.22 -10.17 -0.10
CA ILE A 42 6.50 -9.47 -0.02
C ILE A 42 6.87 -9.17 1.44
N PRO A 43 8.16 -8.98 1.75
CA PRO A 43 8.57 -8.42 3.04
C PRO A 43 8.00 -7.02 3.19
N PHE A 44 6.94 -6.90 4.00
CA PHE A 44 6.18 -5.66 4.17
C PHE A 44 6.30 -5.18 5.61
N ASP A 45 7.07 -4.11 5.81
CA ASP A 45 7.39 -3.52 7.10
C ASP A 45 6.37 -2.43 7.46
N LEU A 46 5.58 -2.68 8.49
CA LEU A 46 4.57 -1.73 8.95
C LEU A 46 5.17 -0.44 9.52
N GLN A 47 6.38 -0.49 10.09
CA GLN A 47 7.07 0.71 10.55
C GLN A 47 7.50 1.59 9.38
N LEU A 48 8.01 0.96 8.31
CA LEU A 48 8.35 1.69 7.08
C LEU A 48 7.10 2.28 6.42
N LEU A 49 5.97 1.55 6.40
CA LEU A 49 4.70 2.10 5.89
C LEU A 49 4.28 3.35 6.67
N GLN A 50 4.35 3.30 8.01
CA GLN A 50 4.02 4.43 8.88
C GLN A 50 4.97 5.62 8.64
N GLN A 51 6.28 5.36 8.58
CA GLN A 51 7.28 6.39 8.32
C GLN A 51 7.02 7.09 6.98
N ARG A 52 6.81 6.34 5.89
CA ARG A 52 6.55 6.91 4.56
C ARG A 52 5.23 7.67 4.51
N TYR A 53 4.21 7.20 5.23
CA TYR A 53 2.98 7.98 5.39
C TYR A 53 3.27 9.35 6.01
N ASP A 54 3.97 9.38 7.15
CA ASP A 54 4.25 10.62 7.89
C ASP A 54 5.13 11.60 7.11
N GLU A 55 6.18 11.08 6.46
CA GLU A 55 7.18 11.90 5.77
C GLU A 55 6.73 12.34 4.37
N GLU A 56 6.00 11.48 3.65
CA GLU A 56 5.79 11.68 2.21
C GLU A 56 4.35 12.07 1.86
N LEU A 57 3.35 11.45 2.50
CA LEU A 57 1.94 11.60 2.12
C LEU A 57 1.17 12.56 3.03
N ARG A 58 1.36 12.45 4.35
CA ARG A 58 0.44 13.00 5.36
C ARG A 58 0.17 14.50 5.19
N TRP A 59 1.21 15.29 4.88
CA TRP A 59 1.10 16.74 4.74
C TRP A 59 0.29 17.19 3.50
N GLN A 60 0.06 16.30 2.54
CA GLN A 60 -0.66 16.58 1.30
C GLN A 60 -2.15 16.23 1.38
N LEU A 61 -2.57 15.52 2.44
CA LEU A 61 -3.92 15.00 2.57
C LEU A 61 -4.93 16.09 2.95
N GLY A 62 -6.15 16.00 2.40
CA GLY A 62 -7.22 16.94 2.72
C GLY A 62 -7.84 16.75 4.10
N ARG A 63 -7.74 15.54 4.68
CA ARG A 63 -8.37 15.17 5.96
C ARG A 63 -7.45 14.30 6.84
N PRO A 64 -6.20 14.73 7.11
CA PRO A 64 -5.16 13.87 7.68
C PRO A 64 -5.59 13.09 8.93
N ASP A 65 -6.44 13.66 9.81
CA ASP A 65 -6.96 12.95 10.99
C ASP A 65 -7.75 11.67 10.64
N ARG A 66 -8.49 11.66 9.53
CA ARG A 66 -9.22 10.49 9.01
C ARG A 66 -8.27 9.45 8.46
N GLU A 67 -7.26 9.88 7.72
CA GLU A 67 -6.28 8.99 7.11
C GLU A 67 -5.32 8.41 8.16
N ASP A 68 -4.98 9.17 9.21
CA ASP A 68 -4.24 8.68 10.38
C ASP A 68 -4.97 7.50 11.05
N LEU A 69 -6.29 7.63 11.23
CA LEU A 69 -7.11 6.56 11.77
C LEU A 69 -7.16 5.37 10.81
N THR A 70 -7.30 5.63 9.51
CA THR A 70 -7.34 4.57 8.49
C THR A 70 -6.05 3.76 8.48
N LEU A 71 -4.90 4.43 8.50
CA LEU A 71 -3.59 3.78 8.52
C LEU A 71 -3.43 2.93 9.78
N ARG A 72 -3.79 3.46 10.95
CA ARG A 72 -3.74 2.71 12.21
C ARG A 72 -4.55 1.42 12.14
N LEU A 73 -5.79 1.50 11.67
CA LEU A 73 -6.66 0.32 11.51
C LEU A 73 -6.11 -0.68 10.50
N TRP A 74 -5.46 -0.21 9.44
CA TRP A 74 -4.79 -1.09 8.49
C TRP A 74 -3.58 -1.79 9.12
N MET A 75 -2.75 -1.07 9.88
CA MET A 75 -1.61 -1.68 10.58
C MET A 75 -2.06 -2.72 11.60
N GLU A 76 -3.13 -2.46 12.35
CA GLU A 76 -3.77 -3.44 13.24
C GLU A 76 -4.23 -4.68 12.45
N MET A 77 -4.97 -4.49 11.36
CA MET A 77 -5.45 -5.58 10.48
C MET A 77 -4.33 -6.44 9.88
N LEU A 78 -3.15 -5.87 9.66
CA LEU A 78 -1.99 -6.55 9.06
C LEU A 78 -1.07 -7.20 10.10
N SER A 79 -1.20 -6.82 11.37
CA SER A 79 -0.43 -7.39 12.48
C SER A 79 -1.05 -8.69 13.04
N GLU A 80 -2.30 -8.98 12.66
CA GLU A 80 -3.04 -10.23 12.96
C GLU A 80 -2.79 -11.34 11.93
#